data_AF-A0A535DN37-F1
#
_entry.id   AF-A0A535DN37-F1
#
_cell.length_a   1.000
_cell.length_b   1.000
_cell.length_c   1.000
_cell.angle_alpha   90.00
_cell.angle_beta   90.00
_cell.angle_gamma   90.00
#
_symmetry.space_group_name_H-M   'P 1'
#
loop_
_entity.id
_entity.type
_entity.pdbx_description
1 polymer ?
#
loop_
_entity_poly.entity_id
_entity_poly.type
_entity_poly.pdbx_seq_one_letter_code
_entity_poly.pdbx_strand_id
1 'polypeptide(L)' 'MQEETTSATREMLRLAGLELPQDRITALAAGAATFGAARQQLLAIDYGDAEPAARFRPPAAR' A
#
# COMPACT_ATOMS: atom_id res chain seq x y z
N MET A 1 6.89 -17.38 3.05
CA MET A 1 6.65 -16.00 3.52
C MET A 1 7.49 -14.95 2.79
N GLN A 2 8.83 -15.02 2.75
CA GLN A 2 9.64 -14.01 2.01
C GLN A 2 9.40 -13.99 0.49
N GLU A 3 9.26 -15.16 -0.15
CA GLU A 3 8.96 -15.25 -1.58
C GLU A 3 7.58 -14.66 -1.93
N GLU A 4 6.61 -14.86 -1.04
CA GLU A 4 5.24 -14.33 -1.16
C GLU A 4 5.24 -12.80 -1.08
N THR A 5 5.94 -12.22 -0.11
CA THR A 5 6.08 -10.76 0.02
C THR A 5 6.81 -10.16 -1.19
N THR A 6 7.82 -10.87 -1.70
CA THR A 6 8.57 -10.42 -2.88
C THR A 6 7.70 -10.47 -4.14
N SER A 7 6.88 -11.50 -4.30
CA SER A 7 5.91 -11.63 -5.38
C SER A 7 4.87 -10.50 -5.33
N ALA A 8 4.26 -10.27 -4.16
CA ALA A 8 3.33 -9.17 -3.94
C ALA A 8 3.96 -7.79 -4.23
N THR A 9 5.23 -7.61 -3.86
CA THR A 9 5.98 -6.37 -4.12
C THR A 9 6.18 -6.14 -5.62
N ARG A 10 6.52 -7.17 -6.39
CA ARG A 10 6.63 -7.06 -7.86
C ARG A 10 5.30 -6.72 -8.49
N GLU A 11 4.22 -7.35 -8.04
CA GLU A 11 2.89 -7.09 -8.59
C GLU A 11 2.43 -5.66 -8.30
N MET A 12 2.67 -5.14 -7.09
CA MET A 12 2.39 -3.73 -6.76
C MET A 12 3.19 -2.77 -7.63
N LEU A 13 4.49 -3.04 -7.86
CA LEU A 13 5.33 -2.21 -8.74
C LEU A 13 4.82 -2.23 -10.19
N ARG A 14 4.43 -3.40 -10.69
CA ARG A 14 3.82 -3.56 -12.01
C ARG A 14 2.53 -2.75 -12.14
N LEU A 15 1.63 -2.82 -11.16
CA LEU A 15 0.38 -2.06 -11.14
C LEU A 15 0.63 -0.54 -11.06
N ALA A 16 1.69 -0.12 -10.38
CA ALA A 16 2.13 1.27 -10.33
C ALA A 16 2.89 1.73 -11.58
N GLY A 17 3.17 0.82 -12.54
CA GLY A 17 3.97 1.12 -13.72
C GLY A 17 5.44 1.46 -13.41
N LEU A 18 5.96 0.96 -12.29
CA LEU A 18 7.32 1.21 -11.82
C LEU A 18 8.20 0.00 -12.10
N GLU A 19 9.30 0.22 -12.82
CA GLU A 19 10.36 -0.77 -12.98
C GLU A 19 11.51 -0.46 -12.04
N LEU A 20 11.86 -1.43 -11.18
CA LEU A 20 12.96 -1.32 -10.24
C LEU A 20 13.95 -2.48 -10.42
N PRO A 21 15.25 -2.23 -10.20
CA PRO A 21 16.24 -3.29 -10.07
C PRO A 21 15.89 -4.31 -8.97
N GLN A 22 16.31 -5.57 -9.15
CA GLN A 22 15.96 -6.70 -8.27
C GLN A 22 16.43 -6.51 -6.82
N ASP A 23 17.58 -5.87 -6.60
CA ASP A 23 18.10 -5.49 -5.29
C ASP A 23 17.16 -4.50 -4.59
N ARG A 24 16.60 -3.53 -5.33
CA ARG A 24 15.61 -2.57 -4.81
C ARG A 24 14.28 -3.23 -4.49
N ILE A 25 13.83 -4.19 -5.32
CA ILE A 25 12.63 -4.99 -5.05
C ILE A 25 12.79 -5.78 -3.75
N THR A 26 13.96 -6.40 -3.55
CA THR A 26 14.26 -7.19 -2.35
C THR A 26 14.27 -6.31 -1.09
N ALA A 27 14.90 -5.14 -1.17
CA ALA A 27 14.92 -4.17 -0.08
C ALA A 27 13.50 -3.66 0.26
N LEU A 28 12.69 -3.38 -0.77
CA LEU A 28 11.32 -2.93 -0.60
C LEU A 28 10.42 -4.01 0.02
N ALA A 29 10.56 -5.26 -0.42
CA ALA A 29 9.83 -6.40 0.15
C ALA A 29 10.20 -6.63 1.63
N ALA A 30 11.48 -6.47 1.99
CA ALA A 30 11.92 -6.51 3.39
C ALA A 30 11.33 -5.36 4.21
N GLY A 31 11.28 -4.15 3.66
CA GLY A 31 10.63 -2.99 4.29
C GLY A 31 9.12 -3.17 4.44
N ALA A 32 8.44 -3.76 3.45
CA ALA A 32 6.99 -4.01 3.52
C ALA A 32 6.59 -4.90 4.70
N ALA A 33 7.45 -5.84 5.10
CA ALA A 33 7.20 -6.72 6.24
C ALA A 33 7.14 -5.97 7.58
N THR A 34 7.79 -4.81 7.70
CA THR A 34 7.80 -4.02 8.96
C THR A 34 6.48 -3.29 9.21
N PHE A 35 5.66 -3.08 8.18
CA PHE A 35 4.35 -2.43 8.29
C PHE A 35 3.26 -3.33 8.90
N GLY A 36 3.57 -4.60 9.18
CA GLY A 36 2.60 -5.56 9.71
C GLY A 36 1.89 -5.08 10.97
N ALA A 37 2.62 -4.50 11.94
CA ALA A 37 2.04 -4.01 13.19
C ALA A 37 1.09 -2.82 12.98
N ALA A 38 1.50 -1.82 12.19
CA ALA A 38 0.66 -0.68 11.86
C ALA A 38 -0.60 -1.10 11.07
N ARG A 39 -0.45 -2.05 10.13
CA ARG A 39 -1.58 -2.61 9.40
C ARG A 39 -2.58 -3.31 10.31
N GLN A 40 -2.11 -4.13 11.25
CA GLN A 40 -2.99 -4.81 12.21
C GLN A 40 -3.72 -3.82 13.12
N GLN A 41 -3.04 -2.76 13.55
CA GLN A 41 -3.67 -1.68 14.31
C GLN A 41 -4.79 -0.99 13.50
N LEU A 42 -4.55 -0.70 12.22
CA LEU A 42 -5.57 -0.10 11.34
C LEU A 42 -6.76 -1.05 11.11
N LEU A 43 -6.52 -2.34 10.92
CA LEU A 43 -7.58 -3.34 10.71
C LEU A 43 -8.44 -3.58 11.95
N ALA A 44 -7.92 -3.29 13.14
CA ALA A 44 -8.65 -3.42 14.40
C ALA A 44 -9.56 -2.21 14.71
N ILE A 45 -9.48 -1.13 13.92
CA ILE A 45 -10.33 0.05 14.10
C ILE A 45 -11.72 -0.25 13.53
N ASP A 46 -12.74 -0.07 14.36
CA ASP A 46 -14.13 0.02 13.87
C ASP A 46 -14.34 1.41 13.28
N TYR A 47 -14.48 1.46 11.95
CA TYR A 47 -14.69 2.71 11.25
C TYR A 47 -16.15 3.19 11.30
N GLY A 48 -17.14 2.35 11.64
CA GLY A 48 -18.55 2.75 11.71
C GLY A 48 -18.99 3.63 10.53
N ASP A 49 -19.55 4.80 10.84
CA ASP A 49 -19.94 5.84 9.85
C ASP A 49 -18.83 6.87 9.57
N ALA A 50 -17.56 6.54 9.86
CA ALA A 50 -16.44 7.44 9.65
C ALA A 50 -16.25 7.73 8.16
N GLU A 51 -16.22 9.02 7.85
CA GLU A 51 -16.06 9.51 6.50
C GLU A 51 -14.58 9.78 6.19
N PRO A 52 -14.12 9.56 4.95
CA PRO A 52 -12.73 9.84 4.57
C PRO A 52 -12.37 11.30 4.82
N ALA A 53 -11.16 11.52 5.35
CA ALA A 53 -10.67 12.86 5.69
C ALA A 53 -10.70 13.87 4.53
N ALA A 54 -10.62 13.37 3.28
CA ALA A 54 -10.81 14.16 2.08
C ALA A 54 -11.84 13.50 1.18
N ARG A 55 -12.79 14.30 0.69
CA ARG A 55 -13.74 13.92 -0.37
C ARG A 55 -13.40 14.67 -1.65
N PHE A 56 -13.59 13.99 -2.77
CA PHE A 56 -13.52 14.66 -4.07
C PHE A 56 -14.57 15.77 -4.14
N ARG A 57 -14.12 16.98 -4.52
CA ARG A 57 -15.00 18.10 -4.84
C ARG A 57 -14.76 18.45 -6.31
N PRO A 58 -15.72 18.18 -7.21
CA PRO A 58 -15.57 18.61 -8.60
C PRO A 58 -15.44 20.13 -8.65
N PRO A 59 -14.67 20.67 -9.60
CA PRO A 59 -14.59 22.11 -9.81
C PRO A 59 -15.98 22.66 -10.16
N ALA A 60 -16.28 23.88 -9.71
CA ALA A 60 -17.53 24.55 -10.07
C ALA A 60 -17.65 24.61 -11.60
N ALA A 61 -18.80 24.17 -12.13
CA ALA A 61 -19.09 24.28 -13.56
C ALA A 61 -19.00 25.76 -13.97
N ARG A 62 -18.27 26.02 -15.06
CA ARG A 62 -18.16 27.35 -15.67
C ARG A 62 -19.31 27.59 -16.63
#